data_AF-A0A0L8FLQ7-F1
#
_entry.id   AF-A0A0L8FLQ7-F1
#
_cell.length_a   1.000
_cell.length_b   1.000
_cell.length_c   1.000
_cell.angle_alpha   90.00
_cell.angle_beta   90.00
_cell.angle_gamma   90.00
#
_symmetry.space_group_name_H-M   'P 1'
#
loop_
_entity.id
_entity.type
_entity.pdbx_description
1 polymer ?
#
loop_
_entity_poly.entity_id
_entity_poly.type
_entity_poly.pdbx_seq_one_letter_code
_entity_poly.pdbx_strand_id
1 'polypeptide(L)'
;VDNDTLTNDVFHRYFNGTEAVIVGKLTDKDASRITWNIVGTTSSGDVDIGETTEALQLSDEGRRESLLSDEDVKSIPEKLWAYLTIKQILDQMTASGNQTEKDELKNRAIELSLKYKFVTPVTSMIVVKPDKKENVDEVIADEPVEKRSKYYTYSIVNPVCKLYSAITKFIIMDTGMQL
;
A
#
# COMPACT_ATOMS: atom_id res chain seq x y z
N VAL A 1 -9.24 -8.86 -14.55
CA VAL A 1 -8.23 -8.05 -13.83
C VAL A 1 -7.50 -7.24 -14.88
N ASP A 2 -7.20 -5.98 -14.59
CA ASP A 2 -6.45 -5.12 -15.51
C ASP A 2 -4.95 -5.44 -15.43
N ASN A 3 -4.40 -5.95 -16.53
CA ASN A 3 -3.02 -6.44 -16.61
C ASN A 3 -1.99 -5.32 -16.39
N ASP A 4 -2.30 -4.07 -16.77
CA ASP A 4 -1.36 -2.94 -16.65
C ASP A 4 -1.18 -2.47 -15.20
N THR A 5 -2.05 -2.93 -14.31
CA THR A 5 -2.08 -2.58 -12.89
C THR A 5 -1.62 -3.71 -11.98
N LEU A 6 -1.42 -4.91 -12.54
CA LEU A 6 -1.01 -6.08 -11.79
C LEU A 6 0.45 -5.94 -11.36
N THR A 7 0.73 -6.20 -10.09
CA THR A 7 2.11 -6.32 -9.61
C THR A 7 2.75 -7.61 -10.12
N ASN A 8 4.08 -7.73 -9.95
CA ASN A 8 4.82 -8.94 -10.31
C ASN A 8 4.08 -10.22 -9.85
N ASP A 9 3.77 -11.06 -10.83
CA ASP A 9 3.08 -12.34 -10.72
C ASP A 9 4.03 -13.53 -10.92
N VAL A 10 5.25 -13.26 -11.42
CA VAL A 10 6.32 -14.25 -11.60
C VAL A 10 7.36 -14.14 -10.50
N PHE A 11 7.57 -15.24 -9.78
CA PHE A 11 8.55 -15.36 -8.70
C PHE A 11 9.52 -16.50 -9.01
N HIS A 12 10.83 -16.25 -8.95
CA HIS A 12 11.83 -17.27 -9.27
C HIS A 12 11.89 -18.43 -8.27
N ARG A 13 11.56 -18.17 -7.01
CA ARG A 13 11.63 -19.15 -5.92
C ARG A 13 10.55 -18.85 -4.88
N TYR A 14 9.97 -19.90 -4.34
CA TYR A 14 9.05 -19.84 -3.21
C TYR A 14 9.59 -20.74 -2.10
N PHE A 15 9.65 -20.22 -0.88
CA PHE A 15 10.19 -20.95 0.27
C PHE A 15 9.13 -21.12 1.35
N ASN A 16 9.21 -22.22 2.10
CA ASN A 16 8.36 -22.40 3.26
C ASN A 16 8.61 -21.27 4.29
N GLY A 17 7.53 -20.63 4.74
CA GLY A 17 7.57 -19.45 5.61
C GLY A 17 7.65 -18.11 4.87
N THR A 18 7.67 -18.12 3.53
CA THR A 18 7.50 -16.91 2.71
C THR A 18 6.09 -16.78 2.18
N GLU A 19 5.70 -15.56 1.81
CA GLU A 19 4.40 -15.25 1.23
C GLU A 19 4.59 -14.47 -0.06
N ALA A 20 3.87 -14.86 -1.11
CA ALA A 20 3.79 -14.13 -2.35
C ALA A 20 2.49 -13.33 -2.35
N VAL A 21 2.58 -12.02 -2.57
CA VAL A 21 1.43 -11.12 -2.59
C VAL A 21 1.33 -10.50 -3.98
N ILE A 22 0.22 -10.76 -4.64
CA ILE A 22 -0.10 -10.23 -5.96
C ILE A 22 -1.32 -9.34 -5.80
N VAL A 23 -1.21 -8.09 -6.25
CA VAL A 23 -2.28 -7.10 -6.18
C VAL A 23 -2.50 -6.47 -7.55
N GLY A 24 -3.76 -6.16 -7.84
CA GLY A 24 -4.15 -5.57 -9.11
C GLY A 24 -5.55 -4.96 -9.02
N LYS A 25 -5.92 -4.20 -10.05
CA LYS A 25 -7.23 -3.58 -10.15
C LYS A 25 -8.18 -4.45 -10.96
N LEU A 26 -9.42 -4.50 -10.53
CA LEU A 26 -10.47 -5.17 -11.27
C LEU A 26 -10.97 -4.25 -12.40
N THR A 27 -11.15 -4.82 -13.60
CA THR A 27 -11.64 -4.08 -14.79
C THR A 27 -13.15 -3.84 -14.70
N ASP A 28 -13.87 -4.81 -14.16
CA ASP A 28 -15.32 -4.79 -13.98
C ASP A 28 -15.64 -4.69 -12.49
N LYS A 29 -16.38 -3.67 -12.09
CA LYS A 29 -16.69 -3.37 -10.69
C LYS A 29 -17.67 -4.37 -10.08
N ASP A 30 -18.52 -4.95 -10.93
CA ASP A 30 -19.57 -5.87 -10.51
C ASP A 30 -19.10 -7.34 -10.62
N ALA A 31 -17.80 -7.57 -10.87
CA ALA A 31 -17.29 -8.93 -10.99
C ALA A 31 -17.39 -9.65 -9.64
N SER A 32 -18.32 -10.58 -9.55
CA SER A 32 -18.58 -11.39 -8.37
C SER A 32 -17.57 -12.54 -8.17
N ARG A 33 -16.75 -12.83 -9.19
CA ARG A 33 -15.85 -13.99 -9.20
C ARG A 33 -14.49 -13.63 -9.80
N ILE A 34 -13.45 -14.19 -9.21
CA ILE A 34 -12.06 -14.01 -9.60
C ILE A 34 -11.46 -15.40 -9.86
N THR A 35 -10.96 -15.61 -11.06
CA THR A 35 -10.20 -16.82 -11.43
C THR A 35 -8.71 -16.53 -11.39
N TRP A 36 -7.95 -17.42 -10.78
CA TRP A 36 -6.49 -17.36 -10.72
C TRP A 36 -5.89 -18.72 -11.05
N ASN A 37 -4.64 -18.71 -11.54
CA ASN A 37 -3.87 -19.93 -11.80
C ASN A 37 -2.45 -19.77 -11.27
N ILE A 38 -1.96 -20.79 -10.58
CA ILE A 38 -0.59 -20.86 -10.07
C ILE A 38 0.12 -22.02 -10.75
N VAL A 39 1.19 -21.70 -11.46
CA VAL A 39 2.07 -22.68 -12.11
C VAL A 39 3.47 -22.60 -11.53
N GLY A 40 4.13 -23.75 -11.38
CA GLY A 40 5.51 -23.79 -10.92
C GLY A 40 6.09 -25.21 -10.93
N THR A 41 7.38 -25.30 -10.69
CA THR A 41 8.09 -26.59 -10.65
C THR A 41 8.65 -26.81 -9.25
N THR A 42 8.44 -28.01 -8.71
CA THR A 42 8.97 -28.44 -7.42
C THR A 42 9.91 -29.64 -7.60
N SER A 43 10.62 -30.03 -6.54
CA SER A 43 11.41 -31.27 -6.54
C SER A 43 10.55 -32.53 -6.73
N SER A 44 9.25 -32.44 -6.47
CA SER A 44 8.29 -33.54 -6.57
C SER A 44 7.54 -33.56 -7.90
N GLY A 45 7.80 -32.61 -8.80
CA GLY A 45 7.13 -32.45 -10.09
C GLY A 45 6.55 -31.06 -10.28
N ASP A 46 5.87 -30.88 -11.41
CA ASP A 46 5.19 -29.64 -11.75
C ASP A 46 3.88 -29.48 -10.96
N VAL A 47 3.54 -28.23 -10.69
CA VAL A 47 2.35 -27.78 -9.98
C VAL A 47 1.58 -26.86 -10.92
N ASP A 48 0.31 -27.16 -11.14
CA ASP A 48 -0.64 -26.34 -11.88
C ASP A 48 -1.96 -26.35 -11.11
N ILE A 49 -2.28 -25.24 -10.45
CA ILE A 49 -3.42 -25.11 -9.55
C ILE A 49 -4.18 -23.86 -9.94
N GLY A 50 -5.37 -24.06 -10.51
CA GLY A 50 -6.29 -22.99 -10.85
C GLY A 50 -7.58 -23.09 -10.04
N GLU A 51 -8.03 -21.96 -9.50
CA GLU A 51 -9.29 -21.89 -8.75
C GLU A 51 -10.07 -20.63 -9.13
N THR A 52 -11.38 -20.66 -8.90
CA THR A 52 -12.24 -19.47 -8.98
C THR A 52 -12.86 -19.21 -7.63
N THR A 53 -12.55 -18.04 -7.08
CA THR A 53 -13.00 -17.58 -5.77
C THR A 53 -14.01 -16.45 -5.93
N GLU A 54 -14.88 -16.27 -4.94
CA GLU A 54 -15.79 -15.13 -4.92
C GLU A 54 -15.02 -13.85 -4.59
N ALA A 55 -15.31 -12.78 -5.32
CA ALA A 55 -14.78 -11.47 -4.98
C ALA A 55 -15.37 -11.04 -3.64
N LEU A 56 -14.55 -10.39 -2.80
CA LEU A 56 -14.99 -9.81 -1.54
C LEU A 56 -16.07 -8.76 -1.82
N GLN A 57 -17.33 -9.13 -1.60
CA GLN A 57 -18.44 -8.19 -1.58
C GLN A 57 -18.70 -7.79 -0.14
N LEU A 58 -18.63 -6.49 0.13
CA LEU A 58 -19.04 -5.94 1.42
C LEU A 58 -20.57 -5.94 1.43
N SER A 59 -21.17 -7.00 1.95
CA SER A 59 -22.60 -7.02 2.26
C SER A 59 -22.85 -6.34 3.61
N ASP A 60 -23.88 -5.51 3.67
CA ASP A 60 -24.30 -4.76 4.87
C ASP A 60 -24.81 -5.69 6.00
N GLU A 61 -25.12 -6.96 5.68
CA GLU A 61 -25.87 -7.87 6.55
C GLU A 61 -25.05 -8.59 7.65
N GLY A 62 -23.79 -8.22 7.87
CA GLY A 62 -22.91 -8.97 8.76
C GLY A 62 -22.05 -8.09 9.64
N ARG A 63 -22.67 -7.27 10.50
CA ARG A 63 -21.99 -6.51 11.58
C ARG A 63 -21.30 -7.46 12.57
N ARG A 64 -20.19 -8.05 12.14
CA ARG A 64 -19.15 -8.56 13.03
C ARG A 64 -18.59 -7.33 13.74
N GLU A 65 -18.19 -7.46 15.00
CA GLU A 65 -17.41 -6.45 15.69
C GLU A 65 -16.04 -6.31 15.01
N SER A 66 -16.03 -5.62 13.87
CA SER A 66 -14.84 -5.33 13.08
C SER A 66 -14.24 -4.06 13.64
N LEU A 67 -12.95 -4.11 13.97
CA LEU A 67 -12.16 -2.92 14.30
C LEU A 67 -12.00 -1.98 13.07
N LEU A 68 -12.34 -2.48 11.88
CA LEU A 68 -12.27 -1.76 10.62
C LEU A 68 -13.66 -1.29 10.22
N SER A 69 -13.77 0.00 9.87
CA SER A 69 -14.96 0.53 9.21
C SER A 69 -15.08 0.01 7.77
N ASP A 70 -16.26 0.11 7.17
CA ASP A 70 -16.45 -0.29 5.76
C ASP A 70 -15.54 0.51 4.81
N GLU A 71 -15.22 1.76 5.18
CA GLU A 71 -14.24 2.58 4.46
C GLU A 71 -12.81 2.07 4.61
N ASP A 72 -12.43 1.57 5.79
CA ASP A 72 -11.13 0.94 6.00
C ASP A 72 -10.99 -0.34 5.19
N VAL A 73 -12.03 -1.17 5.15
CA VAL A 73 -12.01 -2.43 4.38
C VAL A 73 -11.85 -2.17 2.88
N LYS A 74 -12.37 -1.05 2.37
CA LYS A 74 -12.15 -0.62 0.97
C LYS A 74 -10.76 0.02 0.77
N SER A 75 -10.36 0.91 1.68
CA SER A 75 -9.16 1.75 1.49
C SER A 75 -7.84 1.06 1.81
N ILE A 76 -7.83 0.07 2.72
CA ILE A 76 -6.61 -0.68 3.08
C ILE A 76 -6.07 -1.48 1.89
N PRO A 77 -6.89 -2.32 1.20
CA PRO A 77 -6.53 -2.90 -0.08
C PRO A 77 -5.96 -1.86 -1.04
N GLU A 78 -6.68 -0.77 -1.29
CA GLU A 78 -6.26 0.24 -2.28
C GLU A 78 -4.88 0.82 -1.97
N LYS A 79 -4.62 1.14 -0.71
CA LYS A 79 -3.31 1.61 -0.25
C LYS A 79 -2.24 0.53 -0.37
N LEU A 80 -2.57 -0.74 -0.15
CA LEU A 80 -1.64 -1.86 -0.34
C LEU A 80 -1.24 -2.01 -1.81
N TRP A 81 -2.19 -1.92 -2.74
CA TRP A 81 -1.88 -1.90 -4.17
C TRP A 81 -0.96 -0.74 -4.51
N ALA A 82 -1.33 0.48 -4.11
CA ALA A 82 -0.52 1.66 -4.39
C ALA A 82 0.91 1.53 -3.85
N TYR A 83 1.07 1.05 -2.61
CA TYR A 83 2.39 0.82 -2.00
C TYR A 83 3.23 -0.19 -2.80
N LEU A 84 2.68 -1.37 -3.11
CA LEU A 84 3.41 -2.42 -3.83
C LEU A 84 3.73 -1.99 -5.26
N THR A 85 2.81 -1.32 -5.94
CA THR A 85 3.04 -0.77 -7.29
C THR A 85 4.15 0.29 -7.28
N ILE A 86 4.12 1.25 -6.33
CA ILE A 86 5.18 2.26 -6.22
C ILE A 86 6.53 1.59 -5.95
N LYS A 87 6.58 0.62 -5.03
CA LYS A 87 7.80 -0.14 -4.75
C LYS A 87 8.35 -0.81 -6.01
N GLN A 88 7.49 -1.47 -6.79
CA GLN A 88 7.88 -2.13 -8.03
C GLN A 88 8.45 -1.13 -9.05
N ILE A 89 7.83 0.06 -9.19
CA ILE A 89 8.32 1.12 -10.09
C ILE A 89 9.70 1.61 -9.65
N LEU A 90 9.93 1.79 -8.35
CA LEU A 90 11.23 2.22 -7.81
C LEU A 90 12.32 1.15 -8.01
N ASP A 91 11.96 -0.13 -7.83
CA ASP A 91 12.85 -1.26 -8.09
C ASP A 91 13.23 -1.32 -9.60
N GLN A 92 12.26 -1.15 -10.50
CA GLN A 92 12.49 -1.07 -11.95
C GLN A 92 13.36 0.13 -12.35
N MET A 93 13.14 1.29 -11.75
CA MET A 93 13.95 2.49 -11.99
C MET A 93 15.41 2.27 -11.60
N THR A 94 15.65 1.51 -10.52
CA THR A 94 17.00 1.17 -10.06
C THR A 94 17.67 0.15 -11.00
N ALA A 95 16.90 -0.79 -11.54
CA ALA A 95 17.39 -1.81 -12.47
C ALA A 95 17.61 -1.30 -13.90
N SER A 96 16.87 -0.26 -14.35
CA SER A 96 16.99 0.26 -15.70
C SER A 96 18.36 0.94 -15.94
N GLY A 97 18.89 0.78 -17.16
CA GLY A 97 20.09 1.48 -17.63
C GLY A 97 19.79 2.70 -18.51
N ASN A 98 18.52 2.89 -18.93
CA ASN A 98 18.12 3.93 -19.88
C ASN A 98 17.56 5.14 -19.13
N GLN A 99 18.09 6.34 -19.41
CA GLN A 99 17.67 7.55 -18.72
C GLN A 99 16.22 7.93 -19.04
N THR A 100 15.76 7.75 -20.29
CA THR A 100 14.39 8.10 -20.69
C THR A 100 13.35 7.27 -19.93
N GLU A 101 13.58 5.95 -19.83
CA GLU A 101 12.72 5.04 -19.08
C GLU A 101 12.70 5.38 -17.58
N LYS A 102 13.85 5.75 -17.00
CA LYS A 102 13.91 6.21 -15.61
C LYS A 102 13.07 7.45 -15.37
N ASP A 103 13.07 8.40 -16.29
CA ASP A 103 12.31 9.64 -16.13
C ASP A 103 10.80 9.37 -16.23
N GLU A 104 10.37 8.46 -17.13
CA GLU A 104 8.99 7.99 -17.21
C GLU A 104 8.52 7.28 -15.93
N LEU A 105 9.32 6.32 -15.44
CA LEU A 105 9.04 5.60 -14.19
C LEU A 105 9.01 6.54 -12.99
N LYS A 106 9.92 7.52 -12.93
CA LYS A 106 9.96 8.53 -11.88
C LYS A 106 8.70 9.38 -11.86
N ASN A 107 8.23 9.84 -13.03
CA ASN A 107 6.99 10.62 -13.12
C ASN A 107 5.78 9.81 -12.64
N ARG A 108 5.69 8.53 -13.04
CA ARG A 108 4.62 7.63 -12.57
C ARG A 108 4.69 7.39 -11.05
N ALA A 109 5.89 7.22 -10.50
CA ALA A 109 6.09 7.06 -9.05
C ALA A 109 5.68 8.32 -8.27
N ILE A 110 6.02 9.51 -8.77
CA ILE A 110 5.61 10.79 -8.17
C ILE A 110 4.08 10.92 -8.19
N GLU A 111 3.44 10.66 -9.32
CA GLU A 111 1.98 10.76 -9.46
C GLU A 111 1.26 9.85 -8.45
N LEU A 112 1.64 8.57 -8.40
CA LEU A 112 1.05 7.61 -7.46
C LEU A 112 1.35 7.98 -6.01
N SER A 113 2.58 8.43 -5.71
CA SER A 113 2.98 8.84 -4.36
C SER A 113 2.13 10.02 -3.88
N LEU A 114 1.89 11.02 -4.74
CA LEU A 114 1.06 12.17 -4.39
C LEU A 114 -0.43 11.80 -4.28
N LYS A 115 -0.93 10.98 -5.21
CA LYS A 115 -2.33 10.52 -5.22
C LYS A 115 -2.69 9.78 -3.92
N TYR A 116 -1.82 8.88 -3.47
CA TYR A 116 -2.04 8.06 -2.27
C TYR A 116 -1.37 8.62 -1.02
N LYS A 117 -0.79 9.83 -1.09
CA LYS A 117 -0.14 10.54 0.01
C LYS A 117 1.01 9.76 0.66
N PHE A 118 1.74 9.00 -0.14
CA PHE A 118 2.96 8.33 0.29
C PHE A 118 4.17 9.25 0.17
N VAL A 119 4.99 9.24 1.22
CA VAL A 119 6.34 9.81 1.19
C VAL A 119 7.29 8.71 0.72
N THR A 120 7.95 8.93 -0.41
CA THR A 120 8.80 7.95 -1.09
C THR A 120 10.13 8.61 -1.45
N PRO A 121 11.17 7.89 -1.91
CA PRO A 121 12.45 8.53 -2.29
C PRO A 121 12.34 9.63 -3.37
N VAL A 122 11.21 9.71 -4.08
CA VAL A 122 10.91 10.72 -5.09
C VAL A 122 9.97 11.83 -4.61
N THR A 123 9.43 11.74 -3.39
CA THR A 123 8.57 12.76 -2.78
C THR A 123 9.06 13.12 -1.37
N SER A 124 8.65 14.26 -0.83
CA SER A 124 9.05 14.67 0.52
C SER A 124 7.91 15.43 1.18
N MET A 125 7.78 15.27 2.50
CA MET A 125 6.80 15.99 3.30
C MET A 125 7.47 17.19 3.96
N ILE A 126 6.91 18.38 3.74
CA ILE A 126 7.39 19.63 4.33
C ILE A 126 6.41 20.07 5.40
N VAL A 127 6.91 20.30 6.62
CA VAL A 127 6.11 20.81 7.74
C VAL A 127 6.46 22.28 7.97
N VAL A 128 5.51 23.17 7.66
CA VAL A 128 5.64 24.60 7.91
C VAL A 128 4.96 24.94 9.23
N LYS A 129 5.63 25.69 10.10
CA LYS A 129 5.01 26.22 11.32
C LYS A 129 4.11 27.39 10.92
N PRO A 130 2.85 27.44 11.36
CA PRO A 130 2.03 28.61 11.13
C PRO A 130 2.62 29.80 11.89
N ASP A 131 2.66 30.96 11.23
CA ASP A 131 3.02 32.21 11.88
C ASP A 131 2.02 32.49 12.99
N LYS A 132 2.50 32.56 14.23
CA LYS A 132 1.70 33.07 15.33
C LYS A 132 1.34 34.51 14.97
N LYS A 133 0.07 34.76 14.67
CA LYS A 133 -0.47 36.12 14.76
C LYS A 133 -0.31 36.55 16.21
N GLU A 134 0.76 37.27 16.50
CA GLU A 134 0.89 38.07 17.71
C GLU A 134 -0.26 39.08 17.67
N ASN A 135 -1.36 38.75 18.36
CA ASN A 135 -2.18 39.81 18.91
C ASN A 135 -1.28 40.48 19.95
N VAL A 136 -0.88 41.71 19.63
CA VAL A 136 -0.13 42.60 20.50
C VAL A 136 -1.03 42.90 21.69
N ASP A 137 -0.85 42.16 22.78
CA ASP A 137 -1.08 42.65 24.13
C ASP A 137 0.18 42.33 24.93
N GLU A 138 0.95 43.39 25.09
CA GLU A 138 2.22 43.50 25.79
C GLU A 138 2.11 43.01 27.24
N VAL A 139 2.83 41.95 27.59
CA VAL A 139 3.25 41.69 28.98
C VAL A 139 4.73 41.30 28.97
N ILE A 140 5.55 42.18 29.56
CA ILE A 140 7.01 42.14 29.60
C ILE A 140 7.52 41.21 30.71
N ALA A 141 8.75 40.69 30.49
CA ALA A 141 9.71 39.97 31.35
C ALA A 141 9.55 38.44 31.37
N ASP A 142 10.53 37.59 31.00
CA ASP A 142 11.99 37.61 31.25
C ASP A 142 12.80 36.73 30.24
N GLU A 143 14.14 36.79 30.33
CA GLU A 143 15.26 36.20 29.57
C GLU A 143 15.17 34.78 28.91
N PRO A 144 16.07 34.46 27.93
CA PRO A 144 15.90 33.33 27.02
C PRO A 144 16.35 32.01 27.65
N VAL A 145 15.40 31.14 27.95
CA VAL A 145 15.71 29.72 28.23
C VAL A 145 15.87 28.97 26.91
N GLU A 146 17.08 28.47 26.68
CA GLU A 146 17.46 27.56 25.60
C GLU A 146 16.54 26.33 25.60
N LYS A 147 15.49 26.35 24.77
CA LYS A 147 14.53 25.25 24.66
C LYS A 147 15.12 24.15 23.77
N ARG A 148 15.79 23.19 24.41
CA ARG A 148 16.07 21.85 23.84
C ARG A 148 14.86 21.37 23.06
N SER A 149 15.04 21.07 21.78
CA SER A 149 14.06 20.41 20.93
C SER A 149 13.64 19.09 21.58
N LYS A 150 12.41 19.04 22.11
CA LYS A 150 11.80 17.78 22.53
C LYS A 150 11.35 17.05 21.27
N TYR A 151 12.14 16.09 20.82
CA TYR A 151 11.73 15.12 19.81
C TYR A 151 10.65 14.23 20.41
N TYR A 152 9.45 14.24 19.85
CA TYR A 152 8.42 13.26 20.19
C TYR A 152 8.72 11.96 19.44
N THR A 153 9.24 10.96 20.15
CA THR A 153 9.34 9.59 19.63
C THR A 153 7.97 8.91 19.79
N TYR A 154 7.28 8.68 18.68
CA TYR A 154 6.11 7.80 18.68
C TYR A 154 6.59 6.35 18.74
N SER A 155 6.35 5.67 19.85
CA SER A 155 6.58 4.24 20.00
C SER A 155 5.38 3.49 19.41
N ILE A 156 5.54 2.89 18.24
CA ILE A 156 4.56 1.92 17.74
C ILE A 156 4.75 0.65 18.57
N VAL A 157 3.89 0.48 19.58
CA VAL A 157 3.80 -0.78 20.32
C VAL A 157 3.07 -1.75 19.40
N ASN A 158 3.81 -2.70 18.79
CA ASN A 158 3.23 -3.76 17.99
C ASN A 158 2.40 -4.70 18.90
N PRO A 159 1.06 -4.76 18.78
CA PRO A 159 0.34 -5.87 19.36
C PRO A 159 0.72 -7.13 18.59
N VAL A 160 1.29 -8.10 19.30
CA VAL A 160 1.64 -9.42 18.78
C VAL A 160 0.35 -10.14 18.40
N CYS A 161 -0.08 -10.01 17.14
CA CYS A 161 -1.06 -10.91 16.56
C CYS A 161 -0.35 -12.19 16.15
N LYS A 162 -0.60 -13.27 16.91
CA LYS A 162 -0.24 -14.63 16.53
C LYS A 162 -1.00 -14.97 15.25
N LEU A 163 -0.35 -14.86 14.09
CA LEU A 163 -0.92 -15.34 12.83
C LEU A 163 -0.67 -16.84 12.73
N TYR A 164 -1.77 -17.59 12.78
CA TYR A 164 -1.79 -18.98 12.36
C TYR A 164 -1.44 -19.08 10.86
N SER A 165 -0.76 -20.19 10.56
CA SER A 165 -0.25 -20.66 9.28
C SER A 165 -1.23 -20.57 8.11
N ALA A 166 -0.65 -20.21 6.96
CA ALA A 166 -1.00 -20.55 5.58
C ALA A 166 -2.40 -20.21 5.08
N ILE A 167 -2.58 -18.99 4.56
CA ILE A 167 -3.55 -18.71 3.47
C ILE A 167 -2.93 -17.63 2.57
N THR A 168 -2.61 -17.98 1.33
CA THR A 168 -2.32 -17.04 0.24
C THR A 168 -3.54 -16.15 0.04
N LYS A 169 -3.48 -14.90 0.53
CA LYS A 169 -4.62 -13.99 0.49
C LYS A 169 -4.48 -13.08 -0.74
N PHE A 170 -5.15 -13.44 -1.82
CA PHE A 170 -5.31 -12.53 -2.97
C PHE A 170 -6.27 -11.41 -2.58
N ILE A 171 -5.81 -10.16 -2.71
CA ILE A 171 -6.63 -8.98 -2.48
C ILE A 171 -6.72 -8.24 -3.82
N ILE A 172 -7.88 -8.36 -4.49
CA ILE A 172 -8.19 -7.66 -5.74
C ILE A 172 -9.25 -6.60 -5.43
N MET A 173 -9.05 -5.38 -5.93
CA MET A 173 -9.84 -4.20 -5.54
C MET A 173 -10.90 -3.81 -6.55
N ASP A 174 -12.04 -3.34 -6.02
CA ASP A 174 -13.00 -2.46 -6.68
C ASP A 174 -12.61 -0.99 -6.46
N THR A 175 -12.80 -0.14 -7.48
CA THR A 175 -12.51 1.30 -7.42
C THR A 175 -13.80 2.10 -7.58
N GLY A 176 -14.40 2.47 -6.46
CA GLY A 176 -15.47 3.45 -6.36
C GLY A 176 -14.98 4.74 -5.71
N MET A 177 -14.58 5.73 -6.52
CA MET A 177 -14.59 7.13 -6.08
C MET A 177 -15.18 7.99 -7.21
N GLN A 178 -16.41 8.45 -6.98
CA GLN A 178 -17.05 9.48 -7.78
C GLN A 178 -16.41 10.85 -7.46
N LEU A 179 -16.27 11.68 -8.48
CA LEU A 179 -16.03 13.12 -8.35
C LEU A 179 -17.29 13.83 -7.83
#